data_AF-A0A7S1SB99-F1
#
_entry.id   AF-A0A7S1SB99-F1
#
_cell.length_a   1.000
_cell.length_b   1.000
_cell.length_c   1.000
_cell.angle_alpha   90.00
_cell.angle_beta   90.00
_cell.angle_gamma   90.00
#
_symmetry.space_group_name_H-M   'P 1'
#
loop_
_entity.id
_entity.type
_entity.pdbx_description
1 polymer ?
#
loop_
_entity_poly.entity_id
_entity_poly.type
_entity_poly.pdbx_seq_one_letter_code
_entity_poly.pdbx_strand_id
1 'polypeptide(L)'
;METAAGRAQSSSHRPSFIGPQPPVQQPAPVKGLPMQGPSLPSAGQRARSMPAINGRGTEAFAHGAGQVARAAAKCDKCDGPHLTDVCPHFRKPRDEHKDAWVNLGAKRPQSMGADSGNYVIRNAKTVRQPGDGSCLFHSLCYGMSRYGICRVGRYEADALRREIAMFIKDNPHLEISGDTLEEWIRWDSNTTSTNYAKRMAVGGWGGGIEMA
;
A
#
# COMPACT_ATOMS: atom_id res chain seq x y z
N MET A 1 51.62 -34.92 -30.41
CA MET A 1 52.67 -34.59 -29.43
C MET A 1 53.15 -33.19 -29.75
N GLU A 2 52.63 -32.17 -29.07
CA GLU A 2 53.31 -30.89 -28.88
C GLU A 2 52.64 -30.17 -27.71
N THR A 3 53.49 -29.72 -26.80
CA THR A 3 53.22 -29.19 -25.45
C THR A 3 53.62 -27.73 -25.40
N ALA A 4 52.83 -26.84 -24.76
CA ALA A 4 53.27 -25.69 -23.94
C ALA A 4 52.07 -24.72 -23.71
N ALA A 5 51.57 -24.58 -22.47
CA ALA A 5 51.96 -23.59 -21.46
C ALA A 5 51.47 -22.16 -21.81
N GLY A 6 50.50 -21.53 -21.14
CA GLY A 6 50.13 -21.59 -19.72
C GLY A 6 50.78 -20.42 -18.96
N ARG A 7 50.30 -19.18 -19.17
CA ARG A 7 50.81 -17.98 -18.49
C ARG A 7 49.77 -17.43 -17.52
N ALA A 8 49.99 -17.69 -16.23
CA ALA A 8 49.21 -17.13 -15.12
C ALA A 8 49.67 -15.68 -14.85
N GLN A 9 48.72 -14.75 -14.75
CA GLN A 9 48.96 -13.39 -14.27
C GLN A 9 48.63 -13.34 -12.78
N SER A 10 49.64 -13.04 -11.97
CA SER A 10 49.53 -12.81 -10.52
C SER A 10 49.09 -11.37 -10.27
N SER A 11 47.87 -11.18 -9.75
CA SER A 11 47.40 -9.87 -9.26
C SER A 11 47.69 -9.78 -7.76
N SER A 12 48.63 -8.92 -7.40
CA SER A 12 48.94 -8.59 -6.01
C SER A 12 47.89 -7.64 -5.44
N HIS A 13 46.87 -8.17 -4.76
CA HIS A 13 45.97 -7.37 -3.93
C HIS A 13 46.66 -7.01 -2.61
N ARG A 14 46.83 -5.70 -2.37
CA ARG A 14 47.18 -5.15 -1.06
C ARG A 14 45.98 -5.26 -0.11
N PRO A 15 46.16 -5.72 1.14
CA PRO A 15 45.13 -5.62 2.16
C PRO A 15 45.04 -4.15 2.65
N SER A 16 43.84 -3.57 2.55
CA SER A 16 43.52 -2.28 3.16
C SER A 16 43.42 -2.45 4.67
N PHE A 17 44.28 -1.75 5.40
CA PHE A 17 44.28 -1.69 6.86
C PHE A 17 43.09 -0.84 7.32
N ILE A 18 42.03 -1.49 7.83
CA ILE A 18 40.87 -0.82 8.43
C ILE A 18 41.23 -0.51 9.88
N GLY A 19 41.48 0.77 10.18
CA GLY A 19 41.69 1.24 11.55
C GLY A 19 40.40 1.14 12.40
N PRO A 20 40.52 1.17 13.73
CA PRO A 20 39.38 1.07 14.64
C PRO A 20 38.42 2.27 14.45
N GLN A 21 37.13 1.97 14.26
CA GLN A 21 36.08 2.99 14.20
C GLN A 21 35.90 3.67 15.56
N PRO A 22 35.65 5.00 15.60
CA PRO A 22 35.28 5.69 16.83
C PRO A 22 33.90 5.22 17.34
N PRO A 23 33.66 5.26 18.66
CA PRO A 23 32.40 4.84 19.24
C PRO A 23 31.25 5.76 18.77
N VAL A 24 30.21 5.14 18.21
CA VAL A 24 28.95 5.78 17.86
C VAL A 24 28.25 6.23 19.14
N GLN A 25 28.13 7.54 19.34
CA GLN A 25 27.33 8.11 20.42
C GLN A 25 25.85 7.81 20.18
N GLN A 26 25.24 7.04 21.09
CA GLN A 26 23.80 6.81 21.08
C GLN A 26 23.07 8.06 21.58
N PRO A 27 22.00 8.51 20.91
CA PRO A 27 21.15 9.58 21.42
C PRO A 27 20.41 9.13 22.68
N ALA A 28 20.26 10.06 23.64
CA ALA A 28 19.63 9.82 24.93
C ALA A 28 18.17 9.35 24.80
N PRO A 29 17.67 8.53 25.74
CA PRO A 29 16.29 8.06 25.73
C PRO A 29 15.31 9.22 25.96
N VAL A 30 14.47 9.49 24.97
CA VAL A 30 13.32 10.39 25.10
C VAL A 30 12.29 9.75 26.04
N LYS A 31 12.04 10.38 27.18
CA LYS A 31 11.01 9.97 28.14
C LYS A 31 9.64 10.08 27.46
N GLY A 32 9.05 8.92 27.15
CA GLY A 32 7.73 8.80 26.54
C GLY A 32 6.62 9.29 27.47
N LEU A 33 5.78 10.18 26.95
CA LEU A 33 4.47 10.49 27.52
C LEU A 33 3.48 9.36 27.17
N PRO A 34 2.60 8.92 28.08
CA PRO A 34 1.60 7.91 27.79
C PRO A 34 0.49 8.48 26.90
N MET A 35 0.50 8.12 25.62
CA MET A 35 -0.65 8.30 24.73
C MET A 35 -1.63 7.14 24.97
N GLN A 36 -2.61 7.36 25.84
CA GLN A 36 -3.79 6.51 25.91
C GLN A 36 -4.69 6.85 24.71
N GLY A 37 -4.59 6.06 23.65
CA GLY A 37 -5.55 6.09 22.54
C GLY A 37 -6.87 5.42 22.92
N PRO A 38 -8.00 5.85 22.32
CA PRO A 38 -9.31 5.29 22.62
C PRO A 38 -9.39 3.83 22.17
N SER A 39 -9.78 2.95 23.09
CA SER A 39 -10.09 1.54 22.82
C SER A 39 -11.30 1.42 21.91
N LEU A 40 -11.12 0.92 20.69
CA LEU A 40 -12.22 0.55 19.81
C LEU A 40 -12.87 -0.77 20.29
N PRO A 41 -14.21 -0.87 20.26
CA PRO A 41 -14.89 -2.10 20.65
C PRO A 41 -14.72 -3.21 19.62
N SER A 42 -14.67 -4.44 20.15
CA SER A 42 -14.53 -5.70 19.44
C SER A 42 -15.67 -5.94 18.44
N ALA A 43 -15.32 -6.42 17.24
CA ALA A 43 -16.26 -6.76 16.19
C ALA A 43 -17.09 -7.99 16.58
N GLY A 44 -18.32 -7.76 17.05
CA GLY A 44 -19.28 -8.80 17.38
C GLY A 44 -20.69 -8.40 16.98
N GLN A 45 -21.23 -9.10 15.98
CA GLN A 45 -22.65 -9.38 15.73
C GLN A 45 -23.67 -8.23 15.85
N ARG A 46 -24.34 -7.91 14.74
CA ARG A 46 -25.80 -7.69 14.72
C ARG A 46 -26.33 -7.64 13.28
N ALA A 47 -26.96 -8.73 12.87
CA ALA A 47 -28.05 -8.67 11.91
C ALA A 47 -29.22 -7.91 12.58
N ARG A 48 -29.79 -6.92 11.89
CA ARG A 48 -31.10 -6.36 12.25
C ARG A 48 -31.96 -6.21 11.00
N SER A 49 -33.11 -6.85 11.07
CA SER A 49 -34.25 -6.77 10.17
C SER A 49 -34.79 -5.33 10.09
N MET A 50 -35.15 -4.91 8.88
CA MET A 50 -35.83 -3.64 8.60
C MET A 50 -37.36 -3.87 8.62
N PRO A 51 -38.15 -3.01 9.30
CA PRO A 51 -39.58 -2.94 9.07
C PRO A 51 -39.90 -2.03 7.87
N ALA A 52 -40.89 -2.43 7.09
CA ALA A 52 -41.49 -1.64 6.02
C ALA A 52 -42.28 -0.45 6.61
N ILE A 53 -42.04 0.75 6.08
CA ILE A 53 -42.84 1.94 6.37
C ILE A 53 -43.52 2.38 5.07
N ASN A 54 -44.82 2.10 5.00
CA ASN A 54 -45.78 2.74 4.10
C ASN A 54 -46.11 4.13 4.64
N GLY A 55 -46.16 5.15 3.78
CA GLY A 55 -46.90 6.37 4.11
C GLY A 55 -46.48 7.66 3.40
N ARG A 56 -47.34 8.06 2.45
CA ARG A 56 -47.82 9.42 2.10
C ARG A 56 -46.84 10.59 1.89
N GLY A 57 -47.11 11.33 0.81
CA GLY A 57 -46.94 12.79 0.81
C GLY A 57 -46.63 13.38 -0.57
N THR A 58 -47.65 13.49 -1.42
CA THR A 58 -47.61 14.39 -2.58
C THR A 58 -47.86 15.82 -2.09
N GLU A 59 -46.81 16.62 -1.93
CA GLU A 59 -46.96 18.09 -1.87
C GLU A 59 -46.00 18.75 -2.83
N ALA A 60 -46.62 19.36 -3.85
CA ALA A 60 -45.99 20.21 -4.84
C ALA A 60 -45.71 21.58 -4.21
N PHE A 61 -44.43 21.90 -4.04
CA PHE A 61 -43.99 23.28 -3.84
C PHE A 61 -43.33 23.77 -5.13
N ALA A 62 -44.13 24.47 -5.93
CA ALA A 62 -43.63 25.47 -6.85
C ALA A 62 -43.16 26.68 -6.04
N HIS A 63 -41.99 27.23 -6.37
CA HIS A 63 -41.65 28.66 -6.43
C HIS A 63 -40.13 28.85 -6.36
N GLY A 64 -39.57 29.59 -7.31
CA GLY A 64 -38.21 30.12 -7.20
C GLY A 64 -37.43 30.17 -8.49
N ALA A 65 -37.97 30.84 -9.52
CA ALA A 65 -37.19 31.26 -10.68
C ALA A 65 -36.13 32.28 -10.23
N GLY A 66 -34.91 31.79 -10.07
CA GLY A 66 -33.73 32.58 -9.74
C GLY A 66 -32.49 31.84 -10.24
N GLN A 67 -32.49 31.46 -11.52
CA GLN A 67 -31.32 30.90 -12.21
C GLN A 67 -30.29 32.01 -12.45
N VAL A 68 -29.67 32.47 -11.37
CA VAL A 68 -28.26 32.87 -11.47
C VAL A 68 -27.55 31.56 -11.79
N ALA A 69 -26.92 31.47 -12.96
CA ALA A 69 -26.14 30.31 -13.38
C ALA A 69 -25.00 30.08 -12.37
N ARG A 70 -25.33 29.45 -11.23
CA ARG A 70 -24.37 28.90 -10.30
C ARG A 70 -23.64 27.84 -11.10
N ALA A 71 -22.39 28.15 -11.46
CA ALA A 71 -21.47 27.18 -12.02
C ALA A 71 -21.72 25.85 -11.31
N ALA A 72 -22.06 24.81 -12.08
CA ALA A 72 -22.50 23.53 -11.55
C ALA A 72 -21.57 23.13 -10.40
N ALA A 73 -22.09 23.17 -9.17
CA ALA A 73 -21.29 22.90 -7.99
C ALA A 73 -20.72 21.50 -8.16
N LYS A 74 -19.40 21.40 -8.29
CA LYS A 74 -18.73 20.11 -8.31
C LYS A 74 -18.72 19.58 -6.90
N CYS A 75 -19.07 18.31 -6.75
CA CYS A 75 -19.06 17.65 -5.47
C CYS A 75 -17.63 17.53 -4.98
N ASP A 76 -17.32 18.08 -3.82
CA ASP A 76 -15.97 17.97 -3.26
C ASP A 76 -15.64 16.56 -2.84
N LYS A 77 -16.57 15.59 -2.79
CA LYS A 77 -16.28 14.20 -2.41
C LYS A 77 -15.95 13.26 -3.57
N CYS A 78 -16.53 13.51 -4.75
CA CYS A 78 -16.41 12.61 -5.91
C CYS A 78 -16.23 13.32 -7.25
N ASP A 79 -16.14 14.66 -7.22
CA ASP A 79 -15.94 15.49 -8.41
C ASP A 79 -17.11 15.45 -9.42
N GLY A 80 -18.24 14.86 -9.03
CA GLY A 80 -19.47 14.75 -9.83
C GLY A 80 -20.35 16.01 -9.82
N PRO A 81 -21.34 16.12 -10.74
CA PRO A 81 -22.19 17.30 -10.90
C PRO A 81 -23.35 17.32 -9.88
N HIS A 82 -23.04 17.44 -8.59
CA HIS A 82 -24.02 17.56 -7.51
C HIS A 82 -23.40 18.26 -6.29
N LEU A 83 -24.25 18.72 -5.36
CA LEU A 83 -23.78 19.32 -4.11
C LEU A 83 -23.09 18.29 -3.21
N THR A 84 -22.00 18.71 -2.54
CA THR A 84 -21.18 17.87 -1.65
C THR A 84 -22.01 17.13 -0.57
N ASP A 85 -23.07 17.75 -0.06
CA ASP A 85 -23.91 17.19 1.00
C ASP A 85 -24.81 16.03 0.55
N VAL A 86 -25.13 15.95 -0.75
CA VAL A 86 -26.01 14.91 -1.33
C VAL A 86 -25.26 13.92 -2.21
N CYS A 87 -23.97 13.72 -1.95
CA CYS A 87 -23.16 12.79 -2.72
C CYS A 87 -23.70 11.35 -2.64
N PRO A 88 -24.05 10.72 -3.78
CA PRO A 88 -24.59 9.35 -3.78
C PRO A 88 -23.50 8.30 -3.50
N HIS A 89 -22.23 8.66 -3.67
CA HIS A 89 -21.09 7.76 -3.48
C HIS A 89 -20.51 7.82 -2.07
N PHE A 90 -20.43 9.02 -1.47
CA PHE A 90 -19.72 9.24 -0.21
C PHE A 90 -20.60 9.95 0.82
N ARG A 91 -20.85 9.27 1.93
CA ARG A 91 -21.58 9.84 3.07
C ARG A 91 -20.66 10.67 3.98
N LYS A 92 -19.40 10.27 4.10
CA LYS A 92 -18.38 10.94 4.92
C LYS A 92 -17.76 12.12 4.14
N PRO A 93 -17.18 13.12 4.82
CA PRO A 93 -16.33 14.12 4.16
C PRO A 93 -15.15 13.44 3.45
N ARG A 94 -14.56 14.14 2.47
CA ARG A 94 -13.31 13.70 1.84
C ARG A 94 -12.23 13.56 2.92
N ASP A 95 -11.39 12.54 2.80
CA ASP A 95 -10.27 12.32 3.71
C ASP A 95 -9.30 13.53 3.68
N GLU A 96 -8.64 13.84 4.81
CA GLU A 96 -7.66 14.93 4.90
C GLU A 96 -6.29 14.55 4.26
N HIS A 97 -6.13 13.31 3.81
CA HIS A 97 -4.91 12.84 3.15
C HIS A 97 -4.59 13.61 1.85
N LYS A 98 -3.31 13.94 1.64
CA LYS A 98 -2.77 14.50 0.38
C LYS A 98 -3.28 13.80 -0.89
N ASP A 99 -3.19 12.48 -1.00
CA ASP A 99 -3.73 11.65 -2.10
C ASP A 99 -5.22 11.89 -2.41
N ALA A 100 -6.06 12.12 -1.40
CA ALA A 100 -7.48 12.42 -1.58
C ALA A 100 -7.66 13.78 -2.30
N TRP A 101 -6.70 14.69 -2.12
CA TRP A 101 -6.73 16.04 -2.70
C TRP A 101 -5.83 16.19 -3.94
N VAL A 102 -4.88 15.28 -4.19
CA VAL A 102 -3.85 15.43 -5.24
C VAL A 102 -4.45 15.59 -6.64
N ASN A 103 -5.63 15.00 -6.85
CA ASN A 103 -6.33 15.02 -8.12
C ASN A 103 -7.53 15.99 -8.15
N LEU A 104 -7.81 16.71 -7.05
CA LEU A 104 -8.94 17.63 -6.98
C LEU A 104 -8.76 18.77 -7.99
N GLY A 105 -9.66 18.83 -8.98
CA GLY A 105 -9.63 19.84 -10.03
C GLY A 105 -8.48 19.68 -11.05
N ALA A 106 -7.67 18.62 -10.95
CA ALA A 106 -6.60 18.37 -11.90
C ALA A 106 -7.17 17.96 -13.26
N LYS A 107 -6.78 18.67 -14.34
CA LYS A 107 -7.15 18.31 -15.73
C LYS A 107 -6.50 17.00 -16.19
N ARG A 108 -5.41 16.60 -15.53
CA ARG A 108 -4.63 15.39 -15.76
C ARG A 108 -4.27 14.79 -14.41
N PRO A 109 -5.19 14.01 -13.80
CA PRO A 109 -4.92 13.40 -12.51
C PRO A 109 -3.65 12.54 -12.61
N GLN A 110 -2.76 12.69 -11.62
CA GLN A 110 -1.66 11.75 -11.43
C GLN A 110 -2.27 10.49 -10.81
N SER A 111 -2.61 9.51 -11.64
CA SER A 111 -2.97 8.18 -11.14
C SER A 111 -1.69 7.38 -10.91
N MET A 112 -1.55 6.81 -9.71
CA MET A 112 -0.68 5.66 -9.53
C MET A 112 -1.22 4.53 -10.39
N GLY A 113 -0.41 4.08 -11.35
CA GLY A 113 -0.86 3.25 -12.45
C GLY A 113 -1.35 4.11 -13.61
N ALA A 114 -0.58 4.12 -14.69
CA ALA A 114 -1.12 4.55 -15.99
C ALA A 114 -2.41 3.77 -16.26
N ASP A 115 -3.35 4.37 -17.01
CA ASP A 115 -4.51 3.65 -17.53
C ASP A 115 -3.97 2.38 -18.19
N SER A 116 -4.15 1.24 -17.52
CA SER A 116 -3.43 0.01 -17.85
C SER A 116 -3.96 -0.57 -19.16
N GLY A 117 -4.66 0.20 -19.98
CA GLY A 117 -5.43 -0.25 -21.11
C GLY A 117 -6.54 -1.22 -20.71
N ASN A 118 -7.47 -1.42 -21.64
CA ASN A 118 -8.39 -2.54 -21.58
C ASN A 118 -7.70 -3.77 -22.17
N TYR A 119 -6.85 -4.44 -21.39
CA TYR A 119 -6.23 -5.70 -21.82
C TYR A 119 -7.20 -6.88 -21.64
N VAL A 120 -7.41 -7.65 -22.72
CA VAL A 120 -8.12 -8.93 -22.66
C VAL A 120 -7.09 -10.05 -22.66
N ILE A 121 -6.90 -10.71 -21.52
CA ILE A 121 -5.98 -11.85 -21.39
C ILE A 121 -6.70 -13.12 -21.90
N ARG A 122 -6.40 -13.54 -23.15
CA ARG A 122 -7.12 -14.65 -23.81
C ARG A 122 -6.69 -16.06 -23.40
N ASN A 123 -5.55 -16.20 -22.72
CA ASN A 123 -4.96 -17.50 -22.34
C ASN A 123 -4.43 -17.48 -20.90
N ALA A 124 -5.16 -16.82 -19.98
CA ALA A 124 -4.80 -16.82 -18.57
C ALA A 124 -4.94 -18.24 -18.00
N LYS A 125 -3.93 -18.68 -17.24
CA LYS A 125 -4.01 -19.91 -16.44
C LYS A 125 -4.02 -19.54 -14.96
N THR A 126 -5.09 -19.91 -14.27
CA THR A 126 -5.16 -19.80 -12.80
C THR A 126 -4.31 -20.89 -12.17
N VAL A 127 -3.43 -20.50 -11.24
CA VAL A 127 -2.60 -21.41 -10.46
C VAL A 127 -3.02 -21.28 -9.01
N ARG A 128 -3.51 -22.37 -8.42
CA ARG A 128 -3.97 -22.39 -7.03
C ARG A 128 -2.77 -22.25 -6.10
N GLN A 129 -2.86 -21.35 -5.14
CA GLN A 129 -1.87 -21.18 -4.08
C GLN A 129 -2.36 -21.84 -2.79
N PRO A 130 -1.46 -22.21 -1.87
CA PRO A 130 -1.82 -22.64 -0.53
C PRO A 130 -2.67 -21.60 0.21
N GLY A 131 -3.57 -22.09 1.08
CA GLY A 131 -4.45 -21.28 1.93
C GLY A 131 -3.86 -20.99 3.32
N ASP A 132 -2.54 -20.84 3.41
CA ASP A 132 -1.78 -20.67 4.66
C ASP A 132 -1.63 -19.19 5.11
N GLY A 133 -2.29 -18.27 4.40
CA GLY A 133 -2.17 -16.83 4.65
C GLY A 133 -0.95 -16.17 3.98
N SER A 134 -0.13 -16.92 3.25
CA SER A 134 1.02 -16.42 2.47
C SER A 134 0.76 -16.41 0.95
N CYS A 135 -0.51 -16.40 0.52
CA CYS A 135 -0.89 -16.57 -0.89
C CYS A 135 -0.30 -15.53 -1.85
N LEU A 136 -0.12 -14.27 -1.42
CA LEU A 136 0.58 -13.25 -2.22
C LEU A 136 2.02 -13.66 -2.49
N PHE A 137 2.76 -14.01 -1.44
CA PHE A 137 4.17 -14.40 -1.52
C PHE A 137 4.35 -15.68 -2.35
N HIS A 138 3.46 -16.66 -2.20
CA HIS A 138 3.43 -17.84 -3.07
C HIS A 138 3.24 -17.46 -4.55
N SER A 139 2.32 -16.53 -4.83
CA SER A 139 2.08 -16.03 -6.19
C SER A 139 3.29 -15.29 -6.78
N LEU A 140 3.97 -14.47 -5.97
CA LEU A 140 5.18 -13.75 -6.37
C LEU A 140 6.33 -14.73 -6.64
N CYS A 141 6.58 -15.68 -5.73
CA CYS A 141 7.58 -16.74 -5.94
C CYS A 141 7.29 -17.54 -7.22
N TYR A 142 6.03 -17.87 -7.48
CA TYR A 142 5.62 -18.57 -8.70
C TYR A 142 5.95 -17.77 -9.97
N GLY A 143 5.61 -16.47 -9.97
CA GLY A 143 5.91 -15.57 -11.08
C GLY A 143 7.41 -15.41 -11.30
N MET A 144 8.16 -15.05 -10.27
CA MET A 144 9.61 -14.83 -10.34
C MET A 144 10.38 -16.09 -10.74
N SER A 145 9.92 -17.27 -10.32
CA SER A 145 10.53 -18.54 -10.71
C SER A 145 10.42 -18.81 -12.22
N ARG A 146 9.29 -18.44 -12.84
CA ARG A 146 9.10 -18.59 -14.28
C ARG A 146 10.00 -17.68 -15.12
N TYR A 147 10.37 -16.52 -14.58
CA TYR A 147 11.27 -15.58 -15.24
C TYR A 147 12.75 -15.80 -14.91
N GLY A 148 13.09 -16.88 -14.18
CA GLY A 148 14.47 -17.20 -13.81
C GLY A 148 15.10 -16.24 -12.80
N ILE A 149 14.31 -15.34 -12.20
CA ILE A 149 14.75 -14.37 -11.18
C ILE A 149 15.00 -15.10 -9.85
N CYS A 150 14.13 -16.05 -9.52
CA CYS A 150 14.27 -16.91 -8.35
C CYS A 150 14.51 -18.36 -8.79
N ARG A 151 15.58 -19.00 -8.29
CA ARG A 151 15.73 -20.45 -8.47
C ARG A 151 14.70 -21.14 -7.58
N VAL A 152 13.86 -21.99 -8.21
CA VAL A 152 12.92 -22.88 -7.52
C VAL A 152 13.68 -23.60 -6.39
N GLY A 153 13.26 -23.38 -5.15
CA GLY A 153 13.88 -23.94 -3.94
C GLY A 153 14.73 -22.98 -3.09
N ARG A 154 15.03 -21.75 -3.54
CA ARG A 154 15.69 -20.73 -2.67
C ARG A 154 14.74 -19.75 -2.00
N TYR A 155 13.54 -19.53 -2.54
CA TYR A 155 12.56 -18.61 -1.99
C TYR A 155 11.27 -19.33 -1.69
N GLU A 156 11.18 -19.86 -0.48
CA GLU A 156 9.90 -20.22 0.12
C GLU A 156 9.13 -18.93 0.44
N ALA A 157 7.81 -18.97 0.35
CA ALA A 157 6.95 -17.81 0.59
C ALA A 157 7.28 -17.09 1.92
N ASP A 158 7.62 -17.86 2.95
CA ASP A 158 8.01 -17.33 4.25
C ASP A 158 9.37 -16.62 4.25
N ALA A 159 10.31 -17.06 3.41
CA ALA A 159 11.60 -16.39 3.25
C ALA A 159 11.41 -15.04 2.56
N LEU A 160 10.64 -15.01 1.45
CA LEU A 160 10.31 -13.77 0.75
C LEU A 160 9.56 -12.80 1.66
N ARG A 161 8.58 -13.29 2.43
CA ARG A 161 7.85 -12.51 3.43
C ARG A 161 8.78 -11.84 4.43
N ARG A 162 9.72 -12.59 5.00
CA ARG A 162 10.69 -12.04 5.97
C ARG A 162 11.62 -11.02 5.32
N GLU A 163 12.05 -11.25 4.09
CA GLU A 163 12.91 -10.33 3.36
C GLU A 163 12.20 -9.00 3.08
N ILE A 164 10.98 -9.04 2.56
CA ILE A 164 10.15 -7.83 2.35
C ILE A 164 9.91 -7.11 3.67
N ALA A 165 9.59 -7.84 4.74
CA ALA A 165 9.41 -7.24 6.06
C ALA A 165 10.67 -6.54 6.58
N MET A 166 11.86 -7.14 6.41
CA MET A 166 13.13 -6.49 6.75
C MET A 166 13.36 -5.25 5.89
N PHE A 167 13.10 -5.34 4.58
CA PHE A 167 13.21 -4.19 3.68
C PHE A 167 12.32 -3.02 4.13
N ILE A 168 11.05 -3.29 4.45
CA ILE A 168 10.11 -2.28 4.96
C ILE A 168 10.64 -1.63 6.23
N LYS A 169 11.13 -2.44 7.17
CA LYS A 169 11.67 -1.96 8.44
C LYS A 169 12.88 -1.05 8.25
N ASP A 170 13.77 -1.42 7.33
CA ASP A 170 15.05 -0.74 7.15
C ASP A 170 14.95 0.48 6.21
N ASN A 171 13.84 0.62 5.47
CA ASN A 171 13.62 1.71 4.51
C ASN A 171 12.30 2.49 4.77
N PRO A 172 12.03 2.99 6.00
CA PRO A 172 10.77 3.65 6.31
C PRO A 172 10.57 4.96 5.55
N HIS A 173 11.66 5.63 5.14
CA HIS A 173 11.65 6.89 4.41
C HIS A 173 11.73 6.72 2.89
N LEU A 174 11.66 5.48 2.38
CA LEU A 174 11.58 5.25 0.95
C LEU A 174 10.29 5.87 0.41
N GLU A 175 10.41 6.75 -0.58
CA GLU A 175 9.27 7.39 -1.21
C GLU A 175 8.67 6.49 -2.29
N ILE A 176 7.37 6.24 -2.20
CA ILE A 176 6.57 5.53 -3.19
C ILE A 176 5.46 6.48 -3.63
N SER A 177 5.55 6.94 -4.88
CA SER A 177 4.59 7.87 -5.48
C SER A 177 4.39 9.17 -4.68
N GLY A 178 5.46 9.64 -4.04
CA GLY A 178 5.50 10.93 -3.35
C GLY A 178 5.10 10.92 -1.88
N ASP A 179 4.76 9.76 -1.32
CA ASP A 179 4.60 9.56 0.12
C ASP A 179 5.61 8.51 0.59
N THR A 180 6.05 8.59 1.85
CA THR A 180 7.00 7.63 2.41
C THR A 180 6.31 6.30 2.75
N LEU A 181 7.08 5.22 2.75
CA LEU A 181 6.59 3.89 3.13
C LEU A 181 6.01 3.87 4.56
N GLU A 182 6.61 4.62 5.50
CA GLU A 182 6.06 4.76 6.85
C GLU A 182 4.70 5.48 6.86
N GLU A 183 4.52 6.51 6.04
CA GLU A 183 3.22 7.17 5.88
C GLU A 183 2.20 6.15 5.35
N TRP A 184 2.48 5.49 4.23
CA TRP A 184 1.58 4.46 3.67
C TRP A 184 1.14 3.41 4.69
N ILE A 185 2.08 2.90 5.49
CA ILE A 185 1.78 1.92 6.55
C ILE A 185 0.90 2.52 7.64
N ARG A 186 1.19 3.76 8.07
CA ARG A 186 0.40 4.46 9.08
C ARG A 186 -1.03 4.66 8.60
N TRP A 187 -1.23 4.96 7.32
CA TRP A 187 -2.56 5.13 6.73
C TRP A 187 -3.35 3.83 6.61
N ASP A 188 -2.74 2.76 6.11
CA ASP A 188 -3.41 1.47 5.91
C ASP A 188 -3.73 0.75 7.24
N SER A 189 -2.80 0.81 8.20
CA SER A 189 -2.82 -0.08 9.37
C SER A 189 -2.74 0.62 10.72
N ASN A 190 -2.64 1.95 10.76
CA ASN A 190 -2.52 2.77 11.96
C ASN A 190 -1.43 2.26 12.94
N THR A 191 -0.27 1.88 12.38
CA THR A 191 0.87 1.37 13.14
C THR A 191 2.19 1.95 12.61
N THR A 192 3.29 1.70 13.32
CA THR A 192 4.63 2.11 12.86
C THR A 192 5.18 1.10 11.86
N SER A 193 6.05 1.55 10.94
CA SER A 193 6.74 0.68 9.96
C SER A 193 7.41 -0.52 10.62
N THR A 194 8.07 -0.32 11.76
CA THR A 194 8.72 -1.40 12.53
C THR A 194 7.72 -2.42 13.06
N ASN A 195 6.58 -1.98 13.63
CA ASN A 195 5.57 -2.90 14.15
C ASN A 195 4.85 -3.64 13.02
N TYR A 196 4.58 -2.95 11.92
CA TYR A 196 4.04 -3.54 10.70
C TYR A 196 4.95 -4.66 10.18
N ALA A 197 6.23 -4.35 9.98
CA ALA A 197 7.24 -5.30 9.51
C ALA A 197 7.38 -6.51 10.45
N LYS A 198 7.46 -6.30 11.77
CA LYS A 198 7.52 -7.39 12.75
C LYS A 198 6.34 -8.35 12.62
N ARG A 199 5.13 -7.82 12.48
CA ARG A 199 3.92 -8.63 12.26
C ARG A 199 3.98 -9.34 10.92
N MET A 200 4.27 -8.62 9.84
CA MET A 200 4.27 -9.13 8.47
C MET A 200 5.30 -10.26 8.27
N ALA A 201 6.44 -10.18 8.95
CA ALA A 201 7.48 -11.22 8.94
C ALA A 201 7.02 -12.59 9.46
N VAL A 202 5.99 -12.61 10.33
CA VAL A 202 5.46 -13.83 10.94
C VAL A 202 4.19 -14.30 10.25
N GLY A 203 3.32 -13.37 9.87
CA GLY A 203 2.04 -13.72 9.25
C GLY A 203 1.19 -12.51 8.89
N GLY A 204 -0.04 -12.79 8.45
CA GLY A 204 -0.94 -11.78 7.90
C GLY A 204 -0.95 -11.77 6.37
N TRP A 205 -1.97 -11.13 5.83
CA TRP A 205 -2.22 -11.10 4.39
C TRP A 205 -1.41 -9.96 3.80
N GLY A 206 -0.57 -10.27 2.80
CA GLY A 206 0.12 -9.22 2.04
C GLY A 206 -0.83 -8.53 1.05
N GLY A 207 -0.43 -7.35 0.58
CA GLY A 207 -1.20 -6.55 -0.35
C GLY A 207 -0.35 -5.57 -1.14
N GLY A 208 -0.87 -4.35 -1.34
CA GLY A 208 -0.20 -3.31 -2.13
C GLY A 208 1.14 -2.87 -1.55
N ILE A 209 1.27 -2.83 -0.21
CA ILE A 209 2.51 -2.43 0.48
C ILE A 209 3.65 -3.40 0.16
N GLU A 210 3.41 -4.71 0.15
CA GLU A 210 4.44 -5.70 -0.20
C GLU A 210 4.75 -5.78 -1.70
N MET A 211 3.85 -5.29 -2.56
CA MET A 211 4.02 -5.31 -4.01
C MET A 211 4.76 -4.10 -4.58
N ALA A 212 4.74 -2.98 -3.86
CA ALA A 212 5.33 -1.71 -4.29
C ALA A 212 6.86 -1.72 -4.11
#